data_AF-A0A7S2RKK8-F1
#
_entry.id   AF-A0A7S2RKK8-F1
#
_cell.length_a   1.000
_cell.length_b   1.000
_cell.length_c   1.000
_cell.angle_alpha   90.00
_cell.angle_beta   90.00
_cell.angle_gamma   90.00
#
_symmetry.space_group_name_H-M   'P 1'
#
loop_
_entity.id
_entity.type
_entity.pdbx_description
1 polymer ?
#
loop_
_entity_poly.entity_id
_entity_poly.type
_entity_poly.pdbx_seq_one_letter_code
_entity_poly.pdbx_strand_id
1 'polypeptide(L)'
;MAFGRIRDAFAGKPKLDGPSRLPEYFPVQPKGCERHAEPLFTCLANEATDNARDMEKAGLHKSYYPDVETTPGDEKAAQKVKEIAASGKGVDTTIPASQRLPTADDNPLDACRDLIAYYKRCCDRELKKKHNWILTEPYRVQEEYRYNQQEQTK
;
A
#
# COMPACT_ATOMS: atom_id res chain seq x y z
N MET A 1 18.51 -20.24 -4.92
CA MET A 1 17.35 -20.06 -4.00
C MET A 1 17.70 -19.35 -2.66
N ALA A 2 18.94 -18.93 -2.39
CA ALA A 2 19.32 -18.27 -1.13
C ALA A 2 19.86 -16.83 -1.26
N PHE A 3 20.40 -16.45 -2.42
CA PHE A 3 20.98 -15.10 -2.65
C PHE A 3 19.97 -13.95 -2.61
N GLY A 4 18.68 -14.24 -2.79
CA GLY A 4 17.63 -13.22 -2.71
C GLY A 4 17.33 -12.77 -1.27
N ARG A 5 17.52 -13.64 -0.27
CA ARG A 5 17.19 -13.38 1.14
C ARG A 5 18.26 -12.56 1.86
N ILE A 6 19.52 -12.70 1.46
CA ILE A 6 20.66 -12.00 2.09
C ILE A 6 20.66 -10.51 1.70
N ARG A 7 20.28 -10.18 0.46
CA ARG A 7 20.17 -8.77 0.03
C ARG A 7 19.02 -8.03 0.71
N ASP A 8 17.99 -8.74 1.16
CA ASP A 8 16.86 -8.15 1.89
C ASP A 8 17.19 -7.83 3.35
N ALA A 9 18.14 -8.53 3.97
CA ALA A 9 18.63 -8.21 5.31
C ALA A 9 19.47 -6.92 5.36
N PHE A 10 20.17 -6.58 4.29
CA PHE A 10 21.05 -5.39 4.22
C PHE A 10 20.31 -4.09 3.86
N ALA A 11 19.17 -4.15 3.18
CA ALA A 11 18.47 -2.95 2.70
C ALA A 11 17.52 -2.31 3.74
N GLY A 12 17.42 -2.86 4.94
CA GLY A 12 16.55 -2.34 6.01
C GLY A 12 15.06 -2.50 5.74
N LYS A 13 14.24 -2.09 6.73
CA LYS A 13 12.78 -2.05 6.60
C LYS A 13 12.39 -1.11 5.45
N PRO A 14 11.56 -1.55 4.47
CA PRO A 14 11.09 -0.66 3.42
C PRO A 14 10.27 0.47 4.03
N LYS A 15 10.59 1.70 3.67
CA LYS A 15 9.82 2.89 4.04
C LYS A 15 9.05 3.38 2.82
N LEU A 16 7.83 3.86 3.05
CA LEU A 16 7.09 4.61 2.04
C LEU A 16 7.59 6.04 2.00
N ASP A 17 8.05 6.46 0.83
CA ASP A 17 8.35 7.87 0.54
C ASP A 17 7.05 8.60 0.19
N GLY A 18 6.72 9.63 0.96
CA GLY A 18 5.53 10.47 0.73
C GLY A 18 4.27 10.04 1.52
N PRO A 19 3.07 10.49 1.11
CA PRO A 19 1.82 10.13 1.78
C PRO A 19 1.52 8.63 1.61
N SER A 20 0.86 8.01 2.59
CA SER A 20 0.48 6.60 2.53
C SER A 20 -0.56 6.40 1.42
N ARG A 21 -0.10 5.94 0.25
CA ARG A 21 -0.94 5.66 -0.92
C ARG A 21 -0.70 4.24 -1.41
N LEU A 22 -1.78 3.57 -1.83
CA LEU A 22 -1.68 2.28 -2.50
C LEU A 22 -1.00 2.47 -3.86
N PRO A 23 -0.19 1.50 -4.31
CA PRO A 23 0.43 1.56 -5.63
C PRO A 23 -0.61 1.41 -6.73
N GLU A 24 -0.34 1.96 -7.92
CA GLU A 24 -1.27 1.98 -9.06
C GLU A 24 -1.68 0.58 -9.55
N TYR A 25 -0.80 -0.41 -9.39
CA TYR A 25 -1.07 -1.79 -9.76
C TYR A 25 -1.83 -2.57 -8.69
N PHE A 26 -2.22 -1.97 -7.57
CA PHE A 26 -3.08 -2.63 -6.59
C PHE A 26 -4.46 -2.93 -7.23
N PRO A 27 -5.10 -4.10 -6.98
CA PRO A 27 -4.78 -5.16 -6.02
C PRO A 27 -4.04 -6.37 -6.63
N VAL A 28 -3.06 -6.17 -7.51
CA VAL A 28 -2.32 -7.30 -8.12
C VAL A 28 -1.52 -8.07 -7.07
N GLN A 29 -1.76 -9.36 -6.94
CA GLN A 29 -1.00 -10.25 -6.06
C GLN A 29 -0.12 -11.19 -6.90
N PRO A 30 1.16 -10.84 -7.19
CA PRO A 30 2.05 -11.75 -7.89
C PRO A 30 2.41 -12.95 -7.01
N LYS A 31 2.52 -14.14 -7.63
CA LYS A 31 2.91 -15.39 -6.96
C LYS A 31 4.17 -15.17 -6.13
N GLY A 32 4.12 -15.53 -4.84
CA GLY A 32 5.24 -15.36 -3.90
C GLY A 32 5.20 -14.10 -3.03
N CYS A 33 4.28 -13.16 -3.26
CA CYS A 33 4.08 -11.98 -2.40
C CYS A 33 2.91 -12.11 -1.41
N GLU A 34 2.29 -13.30 -1.33
CA GLU A 34 1.12 -13.59 -0.48
C GLU A 34 1.32 -13.18 0.98
N ARG A 35 2.49 -13.47 1.56
CA ARG A 35 2.84 -13.13 2.95
C ARG A 35 2.83 -11.63 3.28
N HIS A 36 2.94 -10.76 2.27
CA HIS A 36 2.88 -9.30 2.45
C HIS A 36 1.53 -8.73 2.02
N ALA A 37 0.88 -9.38 1.07
CA ALA A 37 -0.43 -8.98 0.56
C ALA A 37 -1.55 -9.33 1.54
N GLU A 38 -1.58 -10.53 2.12
CA GLU A 38 -2.59 -10.94 3.10
C GLU A 38 -2.71 -9.96 4.29
N PRO A 39 -1.63 -9.65 5.05
CA PRO A 39 -1.74 -8.73 6.17
C PRO A 39 -2.11 -7.31 5.72
N LEU A 40 -1.70 -6.88 4.52
CA LEU A 40 -2.13 -5.61 3.95
C LEU A 40 -3.63 -5.60 3.70
N PHE A 41 -4.19 -6.62 3.04
CA PHE A 41 -5.62 -6.72 2.80
C PHE A 41 -6.42 -6.80 4.10
N THR A 42 -5.93 -7.52 5.11
CA THR A 42 -6.55 -7.57 6.44
C THR A 42 -6.55 -6.21 7.12
N CYS A 43 -5.42 -5.48 7.08
CA CYS A 43 -5.31 -4.14 7.64
C CYS A 43 -6.25 -3.15 6.92
N LEU A 44 -6.34 -3.24 5.59
CA LEU A 44 -7.23 -2.40 4.79
C LEU A 44 -8.71 -2.67 5.13
N ALA A 45 -9.09 -3.95 5.27
CA ALA A 45 -10.46 -4.35 5.55
C ALA A 45 -10.95 -3.97 6.96
N ASN A 46 -10.03 -3.88 7.93
CA ASN A 46 -10.35 -3.59 9.33
C ASN A 46 -9.91 -2.17 9.68
N GLU A 47 -8.66 -2.01 10.11
CA GLU A 47 -8.12 -0.79 10.71
C GLU A 47 -8.28 0.44 9.81
N ALA A 48 -7.91 0.35 8.53
CA ALA A 48 -8.05 1.49 7.62
C ALA A 48 -9.52 1.82 7.32
N THR A 49 -10.38 0.80 7.26
CA THR A 49 -11.83 0.98 7.02
C THR A 49 -12.51 1.60 8.25
N ASP A 50 -12.14 1.18 9.45
CA ASP A 50 -12.67 1.75 10.70
C ASP A 50 -12.22 3.20 10.86
N ASN A 51 -10.95 3.52 10.59
CA ASN A 51 -10.47 4.90 10.57
C ASN A 51 -11.19 5.74 9.51
N ALA A 52 -11.41 5.20 8.30
CA ALA A 52 -12.15 5.90 7.26
C ALA A 52 -13.60 6.19 7.68
N ARG A 53 -14.28 5.23 8.33
CA ARG A 53 -15.62 5.42 8.88
C ARG A 53 -15.67 6.48 9.97
N ASP A 54 -14.66 6.54 10.84
CA ASP A 54 -14.59 7.56 11.89
C ASP A 54 -14.35 8.95 11.31
N MET A 55 -13.51 9.06 10.26
CA MET A 55 -13.34 10.30 9.50
C MET A 55 -14.62 10.72 8.76
N GLU A 56 -15.36 9.77 8.18
CA GLU A 56 -16.65 10.02 7.53
C GLU A 56 -17.68 10.56 8.52
N LYS A 57 -17.84 9.92 9.68
CA LYS A 57 -18.75 10.37 10.75
C LYS A 57 -18.40 11.78 11.24
N ALA A 58 -17.10 12.09 11.35
CA ALA A 58 -16.62 13.41 11.73
C ALA A 58 -16.75 14.46 10.60
N GLY A 59 -17.09 14.06 9.37
CA GLY A 59 -17.16 14.95 8.21
C GLY A 59 -15.80 15.42 7.71
N LEU A 60 -14.72 14.70 8.04
CA LEU A 60 -13.34 15.04 7.72
C LEU A 60 -12.79 14.32 6.49
N HIS A 61 -13.61 13.50 5.82
CA HIS A 61 -13.23 12.85 4.58
C HIS A 61 -13.08 13.88 3.46
N LYS A 62 -12.07 13.71 2.59
CA LYS A 62 -11.92 14.55 1.40
C LYS A 62 -12.76 13.96 0.28
N SER A 63 -13.73 14.73 -0.22
CA SER A 63 -14.48 14.35 -1.43
C SER A 63 -13.56 14.41 -2.65
N TYR A 64 -13.74 13.48 -3.58
CA TYR A 64 -13.04 13.52 -4.88
C TYR A 64 -13.59 14.60 -5.81
N TYR A 65 -14.75 15.19 -5.46
CA TYR A 65 -15.41 16.24 -6.21
C TYR A 65 -15.30 17.55 -5.42
N PRO A 66 -14.60 18.58 -5.94
CA PRO A 66 -14.33 19.81 -5.20
C PRO A 66 -15.62 20.59 -4.84
N ASP A 67 -16.72 20.34 -5.55
CA ASP A 67 -18.00 21.02 -5.35
C ASP A 67 -18.86 20.36 -4.25
N VAL A 68 -18.43 19.21 -3.70
CA VAL A 68 -19.17 18.50 -2.66
C VAL A 68 -18.59 18.85 -1.30
N GLU A 69 -19.28 19.73 -0.58
CA GLU A 69 -19.01 20.00 0.83
C GLU A 69 -19.42 18.78 1.67
N THR A 70 -18.45 18.23 2.41
CA THR A 70 -18.65 17.04 3.23
C THR A 70 -19.33 17.40 4.54
N THR A 71 -20.59 17.01 4.68
CA THR A 71 -21.33 17.16 5.94
C THR A 71 -21.02 16.00 6.89
N PRO A 72 -20.85 16.24 8.20
CA PRO A 72 -20.65 15.16 9.16
C PRO A 72 -21.90 14.30 9.28
N GLY A 73 -21.71 12.98 9.30
CA GLY A 73 -22.80 12.04 9.58
C GLY A 73 -23.29 12.12 11.03
N ASP A 74 -22.41 12.52 11.95
CA ASP A 74 -22.71 12.71 13.37
C ASP A 74 -22.22 14.08 13.87
N GLU A 75 -23.15 15.03 14.10
CA GLU A 75 -22.82 16.39 14.55
C GLU A 75 -22.05 16.41 15.89
N LYS A 76 -22.35 15.46 16.78
CA LYS A 76 -21.65 15.32 18.07
C LYS A 76 -20.21 14.84 17.91
N ALA A 77 -19.93 14.00 16.92
CA ALA A 77 -18.58 13.54 16.62
C ALA A 77 -17.76 14.69 16.03
N ALA A 78 -18.34 15.45 15.11
CA ALA A 78 -17.71 16.64 14.54
C ALA A 78 -17.39 17.71 15.58
N GLN A 79 -18.27 17.95 16.56
CA GLN A 79 -18.02 18.88 17.66
C GLN A 79 -16.84 18.45 18.52
N LYS A 80 -16.77 17.16 18.91
CA LYS A 80 -15.65 16.63 19.69
C LYS A 80 -14.33 16.78 18.95
N VAL A 81 -14.30 16.48 17.65
CA VAL A 81 -13.07 16.64 16.85
C VAL A 81 -12.65 18.11 16.75
N LYS A 82 -13.60 19.04 16.58
CA LYS A 82 -13.33 20.49 16.58
C LYS A 82 -12.78 20.98 17.93
N GLU A 83 -13.33 20.51 19.04
CA GLU A 83 -12.87 20.85 20.40
C GLU A 83 -11.45 20.31 20.68
N ILE A 84 -11.14 19.10 20.21
CA ILE A 84 -9.79 18.52 20.36
C ILE A 84 -8.76 19.21 19.44
N ALA A 85 -9.16 19.56 18.21
CA ALA A 85 -8.32 20.35 17.31
C ALA A 85 -8.02 21.74 17.89
N ALA A 86 -9.02 22.41 18.48
CA ALA A 86 -8.87 23.72 19.10
C ALA A 86 -8.02 23.69 20.39
N SER A 87 -8.04 22.57 21.13
CA SER A 87 -7.27 22.40 22.37
C SER A 87 -5.83 21.91 22.14
N GLY A 88 -5.42 21.67 20.89
CA GLY A 88 -4.05 21.22 20.55
C GLY A 88 -3.69 19.80 21.03
N LYS A 89 -4.63 19.09 21.69
CA LYS A 89 -4.41 17.75 22.26
C LYS A 89 -4.52 16.61 21.24
N GLY A 90 -4.98 16.90 20.02
CA GLY A 90 -5.04 15.91 18.93
C GLY A 90 -3.68 15.40 18.47
N VAL A 91 -2.60 16.13 18.79
CA VAL A 91 -1.21 15.82 18.39
C VAL A 91 -0.41 15.24 19.57
N ASP A 92 -1.06 14.73 20.61
CA ASP A 92 -0.32 14.12 21.72
C ASP A 92 0.18 12.73 21.30
N THR A 93 1.46 12.66 20.90
CA THR A 93 2.11 11.44 20.38
C THR A 93 2.19 10.29 21.40
N THR A 94 1.77 10.52 22.64
CA THR A 94 1.78 9.57 23.74
C THR A 94 0.53 8.68 23.81
N ILE A 95 -0.57 9.06 23.17
CA ILE A 95 -1.82 8.29 23.15
C ILE A 95 -1.73 7.24 22.02
N PRO A 96 -2.09 5.95 22.25
CA PRO A 96 -2.08 4.94 21.21
C PRO A 96 -2.99 5.35 20.03
N ALA A 97 -2.60 5.04 18.80
CA ALA A 97 -3.31 5.47 17.58
C ALA A 97 -4.81 5.07 17.58
N SER A 98 -5.17 3.99 18.27
CA SER A 98 -6.55 3.52 18.47
C SER A 98 -7.41 4.39 19.41
N GLN A 99 -6.82 5.36 20.11
CA GLN A 99 -7.51 6.29 21.01
C GLN A 99 -7.42 7.75 20.55
N ARG A 100 -6.74 8.02 19.42
CA ARG A 100 -6.69 9.37 18.85
C ARG A 100 -7.92 9.60 17.99
N LEU A 101 -8.57 10.75 18.18
CA LEU A 101 -9.60 11.19 17.26
C LEU A 101 -8.97 11.57 15.92
N PRO A 102 -9.64 11.30 14.79
CA PRO A 102 -9.12 11.66 13.48
C PRO A 102 -9.04 13.18 13.32
N THR A 103 -7.98 13.65 12.66
CA THR A 103 -7.79 15.04 12.25
C THR A 103 -7.99 15.19 10.73
N ALA A 104 -8.16 16.43 10.25
CA ALA A 104 -8.46 16.70 8.84
C ALA A 104 -7.31 16.35 7.87
N ASP A 105 -6.09 16.21 8.40
CA ASP A 105 -4.88 15.90 7.62
C ASP A 105 -4.46 14.43 7.74
N ASP A 106 -5.13 13.63 8.57
CA ASP A 106 -4.84 12.21 8.71
C ASP A 106 -5.23 11.43 7.45
N ASN A 107 -4.49 10.36 7.17
CA ASN A 107 -4.80 9.45 6.10
C ASN A 107 -5.21 8.09 6.69
N PRO A 108 -6.39 7.53 6.33
CA PRO A 108 -6.83 6.24 6.87
C PRO A 108 -5.86 5.09 6.55
N LEU A 109 -5.04 5.24 5.50
CA LEU A 109 -4.03 4.27 5.11
C LEU A 109 -2.75 4.32 5.97
N ASP A 110 -2.59 5.30 6.86
CA ASP A 110 -1.39 5.43 7.70
C ASP A 110 -1.22 4.25 8.66
N ALA A 111 -2.33 3.65 9.13
CA ALA A 111 -2.30 2.43 9.94
C ALA A 111 -1.61 1.27 9.20
N CYS A 112 -1.81 1.18 7.88
CA CYS A 112 -1.26 0.11 7.04
C CYS A 112 0.06 0.51 6.35
N ARG A 113 0.67 1.65 6.69
CA ARG A 113 1.82 2.21 5.95
C ARG A 113 2.97 1.22 5.78
N ASP A 114 3.39 0.57 6.86
CA ASP A 114 4.49 -0.40 6.81
C ASP A 114 4.13 -1.59 5.88
N LEU A 115 2.89 -2.08 5.95
CA LEU A 115 2.40 -3.18 5.13
C LEU A 115 2.36 -2.79 3.65
N ILE A 116 1.92 -1.57 3.33
CA ILE A 116 1.95 -1.04 1.96
C ILE A 116 3.39 -0.98 1.45
N ALA A 117 4.36 -0.58 2.28
CA ALA A 117 5.77 -0.52 1.88
C ALA A 117 6.34 -1.91 1.55
N TYR A 118 6.03 -2.93 2.37
CA TYR A 118 6.43 -4.31 2.11
C TYR A 118 5.78 -4.89 0.86
N TYR A 119 4.47 -4.68 0.72
CA TYR A 119 3.72 -5.11 -0.47
C TYR A 119 4.29 -4.45 -1.73
N LYS A 120 4.52 -3.14 -1.70
CA LYS A 120 5.09 -2.39 -2.82
C LYS A 120 6.43 -2.96 -3.26
N ARG A 121 7.36 -3.12 -2.31
CA ARG A 121 8.70 -3.69 -2.58
C ARG A 121 8.64 -5.10 -3.17
N CYS A 122 7.74 -5.95 -2.66
CA CYS A 122 7.60 -7.31 -3.17
C CYS A 122 7.07 -7.30 -4.60
N CYS A 123 5.98 -6.56 -4.84
CA CYS A 123 5.35 -6.47 -6.15
C CYS A 123 6.29 -5.85 -7.19
N ASP A 124 7.00 -4.76 -6.88
CA ASP A 124 7.96 -4.15 -7.79
C ASP A 124 9.06 -5.13 -8.23
N ARG A 125 9.52 -5.98 -7.30
CA ARG A 125 10.54 -7.00 -7.60
C ARG A 125 9.99 -8.10 -8.50
N GLU A 126 8.78 -8.59 -8.24
CA GLU A 126 8.18 -9.68 -9.03
C GLU A 126 7.68 -9.19 -10.39
N LEU A 127 7.07 -8.01 -10.46
CA LEU A 127 6.66 -7.39 -11.72
C LEU A 127 7.86 -7.13 -12.62
N LYS A 128 8.98 -6.65 -12.08
CA LYS A 128 10.23 -6.49 -12.84
C LYS A 128 10.78 -7.82 -13.34
N LYS A 129 10.77 -8.88 -12.53
CA LYS A 129 11.17 -10.23 -12.96
C LYS A 129 10.30 -10.74 -14.10
N LYS A 130 8.97 -10.59 -13.99
CA LYS A 130 8.03 -10.98 -15.04
C LYS A 130 8.25 -10.19 -16.33
N HIS A 131 8.42 -8.88 -16.22
CA HIS A 131 8.70 -8.03 -17.38
C HIS A 131 9.99 -8.46 -18.08
N ASN A 132 11.08 -8.68 -17.32
CA ASN A 132 12.33 -9.18 -17.89
C ASN A 132 12.15 -10.56 -18.53
N TRP A 133 11.40 -11.47 -17.89
CA TRP A 133 11.13 -12.79 -18.44
C TRP A 133 10.39 -12.72 -19.77
N ILE A 134 9.29 -11.95 -19.84
CA ILE A 134 8.52 -11.70 -21.07
C ILE A 134 9.40 -11.11 -22.18
N LEU A 135 10.31 -10.20 -21.84
CA LEU A 135 11.24 -9.63 -22.84
C LEU A 135 12.26 -10.66 -23.32
N THR A 136 12.73 -11.58 -22.47
CA THR A 136 13.77 -12.55 -22.83
C THR A 136 13.26 -13.86 -23.44
N GLU A 137 12.02 -14.25 -23.15
CA GLU A 137 11.43 -15.51 -23.62
C GLU A 137 11.39 -15.61 -25.16
N PRO A 138 10.99 -14.55 -25.92
CA PRO A 138 11.03 -14.59 -27.38
C PRO A 138 12.43 -14.78 -27.94
N TYR A 139 13.45 -14.10 -27.36
CA TYR A 139 14.84 -14.25 -27.81
C TYR A 139 15.36 -15.66 -27.55
N ARG A 140 15.07 -16.22 -26.37
CA ARG A 140 15.43 -17.59 -26.03
C ARG A 140 14.81 -18.59 -27.01
N VAL A 141 13.52 -18.46 -27.30
CA VAL A 141 12.81 -19.34 -28.24
C VAL A 141 13.41 -19.24 -29.64
N GLN A 142 13.73 -18.03 -30.12
CA GLN A 142 14.38 -17.83 -31.43
C GLN A 142 15.77 -18.49 -31.51
N GLU A 143 16.56 -18.39 -30.44
CA GLU A 143 17.87 -19.07 -30.38
C GLU A 143 17.72 -20.59 -30.36
N GLU A 144 16.79 -21.13 -29.56
CA GLU A 144 16.49 -22.57 -29.54
C GLU A 144 16.06 -23.08 -30.93
N TYR A 145 15.19 -22.35 -31.65
CA TYR A 145 14.85 -22.69 -33.03
C TYR A 145 16.06 -22.65 -33.98
N ARG A 146 16.94 -21.64 -33.84
CA ARG A 146 18.14 -21.52 -34.67
C ARG A 146 19.10 -22.69 -34.47
N TYR A 147 19.34 -23.11 -33.22
CA TYR A 147 20.21 -24.25 -32.93
C TYR A 147 19.59 -25.58 -33.38
N ASN A 148 18.29 -25.79 -33.15
CA ASN A 148 17.59 -27.02 -33.57
C ASN A 148 17.62 -27.21 -35.10
N GLN A 149 17.50 -26.13 -35.89
CA GLN A 149 17.62 -26.22 -37.35
C GLN A 149 19.04 -26.54 -37.83
N GLN A 150 20.07 -26.05 -37.13
CA GLN A 150 21.47 -26.34 -37.45
C GLN A 150 21.86 -27.79 -37.11
N GLU A 151 21.26 -28.39 -36.09
CA GLU A 151 21.45 -29.82 -35.78
C GLU A 151 20.76 -30.74 -36.79
N GLN A 152 19.61 -30.33 -37.35
CA GLN A 152 18.90 -31.10 -38.38
C GLN A 152 19.53 -31.04 -39.77
N THR A 153 20.46 -30.11 -40.00
CA THR A 153 21.19 -29.94 -41.28
C THR A 153 22.59 -30.55 -41.29
N LYS A 154 22.98 -31.23 -40.20
CA LYS A 154 24.19 -32.07 -40.12
C LYS A 154 23.82 -33.55 -40.22
#